data_AF-A9JX18-F1
#
_entry.id   AF-A9JX18-F1
#
_cell.length_a   1.000
_cell.length_b   1.000
_cell.length_c   1.000
_cell.angle_alpha   90.00
_cell.angle_beta   90.00
_cell.angle_gamma   90.00
#
_symmetry.space_group_name_H-M   'P 1'
#
loop_
_entity.id
_entity.type
_entity.pdbx_description
1 polymer ?
#
loop_
_entity_poly.entity_id
_entity_poly.type
_entity_poly.pdbx_seq_one_letter_code
_entity_poly.pdbx_strand_id
1 'polypeptide(L)'
;MDKNGVWRFAIQLWMQKNQAKMEWVIYDPNGFHAGSGNMFPAEGDNTIFSYMETNHDRPFEHQMPYGVDAFFYSPTAVEDARVSLKIKKSVPNCSKSGEADCFPKVTTENRSETKMFEVESCWQYCDKDKPELILVKPSDLNCDDMNDADWVHNDNAWSRNFNCYLKGF
;
A
#
# COMPACT_ATOMS: atom_id res chain seq x y z
N MET A 1 0.72 10.80 20.35
CA MET A 1 0.57 9.65 19.43
C MET A 1 1.96 9.16 19.07
N ASP A 2 2.19 7.85 18.94
CA ASP A 2 3.45 7.34 18.39
C ASP A 2 3.40 7.35 16.86
N LYS A 3 3.90 8.41 16.22
CA LYS A 3 3.95 8.52 14.75
C LYS A 3 4.80 7.42 14.09
N ASN A 4 5.67 6.76 14.86
CA ASN A 4 6.50 5.63 14.44
C ASN A 4 5.82 4.28 14.68
N GLY A 5 4.58 4.29 15.20
CA GLY A 5 3.77 3.11 15.35
C GLY A 5 3.29 2.55 14.01
N VAL A 6 2.43 1.53 14.08
CA VAL A 6 1.91 0.85 12.88
C VAL A 6 0.68 1.60 12.36
N TRP A 7 0.79 2.15 11.15
CA TRP A 7 -0.32 2.76 10.42
C TRP A 7 -1.08 1.68 9.65
N ARG A 8 -2.41 1.74 9.67
CA ARG A 8 -3.26 0.76 8.97
C ARG A 8 -4.00 1.43 7.83
N PHE A 9 -4.16 0.71 6.74
CA PHE A 9 -4.83 1.15 5.54
C PHE A 9 -5.92 0.15 5.22
N ALA A 10 -7.18 0.55 5.29
CA ALA A 10 -8.28 -0.23 4.76
C ALA A 10 -8.49 0.19 3.30
N ILE A 11 -8.37 -0.75 2.36
CA ILE A 11 -8.46 -0.48 0.92
C ILE A 11 -9.63 -1.28 0.35
N GLN A 12 -10.45 -0.59 -0.43
CA GLN A 12 -11.57 -1.16 -1.16
C GLN A 12 -11.33 -0.98 -2.66
N LEU A 13 -11.30 -2.09 -3.38
CA LEU A 13 -11.30 -2.12 -4.83
C LEU A 13 -12.69 -2.48 -5.31
N TRP A 14 -13.08 -1.87 -6.41
CA TRP A 14 -14.34 -2.15 -7.07
C TRP A 14 -14.11 -2.16 -8.59
N MET A 15 -14.73 -3.13 -9.26
CA MET A 15 -14.75 -3.25 -10.71
C MET A 15 -16.16 -3.57 -11.18
N GLN A 16 -16.60 -2.93 -12.25
CA GLN A 16 -17.83 -3.29 -12.94
C GLN A 16 -17.66 -3.03 -14.43
N LYS A 17 -17.84 -4.07 -15.26
CA LYS A 17 -17.64 -3.98 -16.71
C LYS A 17 -16.25 -3.42 -17.04
N ASN A 18 -16.18 -2.22 -17.63
CA ASN A 18 -14.95 -1.54 -18.00
C ASN A 18 -14.62 -0.36 -17.07
N GLN A 19 -15.17 -0.36 -15.85
CA GLN A 19 -14.97 0.69 -14.87
C GLN A 19 -14.39 0.11 -13.58
N ALA A 20 -13.54 0.90 -12.93
CA ALA A 20 -12.94 0.50 -11.67
C ALA A 20 -12.60 1.71 -10.78
N LYS A 21 -12.52 1.49 -9.47
CA LYS A 21 -12.07 2.50 -8.51
C LYS A 21 -11.32 1.87 -7.35
N MET A 22 -10.56 2.72 -6.66
CA MET A 22 -9.91 2.40 -5.40
C MET A 22 -10.31 3.46 -4.36
N GLU A 23 -10.83 2.98 -3.24
CA GLU A 23 -11.16 3.77 -2.05
C GLU A 23 -10.25 3.32 -0.91
N TRP A 24 -9.90 4.23 -0.01
CA TRP A 24 -9.03 3.88 1.12
C TRP A 24 -9.29 4.74 2.35
N VAL A 25 -8.95 4.19 3.51
CA VAL A 25 -8.96 4.86 4.81
C VAL A 25 -7.67 4.54 5.55
N ILE A 26 -7.05 5.56 6.13
CA ILE A 26 -5.86 5.45 6.99
C ILE A 26 -6.31 5.53 8.44
N TYR A 27 -5.81 4.62 9.27
CA TYR A 27 -5.92 4.66 10.72
C TYR A 27 -4.55 4.86 11.35
N ASP A 28 -4.50 5.73 12.34
CA ASP A 28 -3.30 5.96 13.13
C ASP A 28 -2.98 4.76 14.03
N PRO A 29 -1.80 4.75 14.69
CA PRO A 29 -1.38 3.63 15.52
C PRO A 29 -2.29 3.35 16.74
N ASN A 30 -3.15 4.29 17.12
CA ASN A 30 -4.16 4.11 18.17
C ASN A 30 -5.52 3.63 17.61
N GLY A 31 -5.64 3.47 16.29
CA GLY A 31 -6.85 3.03 15.62
C GLY A 31 -7.83 4.15 15.27
N PHE A 32 -7.44 5.42 15.40
CA PHE A 32 -8.32 6.52 14.99
C PHE A 32 -8.18 6.81 13.50
N HIS A 33 -9.30 7.16 12.86
CA HIS A 33 -9.32 7.64 11.49
C HIS A 33 -8.35 8.82 11.31
N ALA A 34 -7.46 8.72 10.32
CA ALA A 34 -6.39 9.68 10.08
C ALA A 34 -6.38 10.24 8.65
N GLY A 35 -7.06 9.59 7.71
CA GLY A 35 -7.24 10.10 6.34
C GLY A 35 -8.09 9.16 5.51
N SER A 36 -8.60 9.65 4.38
CA SER A 36 -9.37 8.82 3.45
C SER A 36 -9.30 9.36 2.03
N GLY A 37 -9.40 8.49 1.04
CA GLY A 37 -9.53 8.87 -0.36
C GLY A 37 -10.65 8.11 -1.03
N ASN A 38 -11.36 8.83 -1.90
CA ASN A 38 -12.37 8.28 -2.79
C ASN A 38 -12.16 8.90 -4.17
N MET A 39 -12.49 8.13 -5.21
CA MET A 39 -12.46 8.58 -6.59
C MET A 39 -13.70 8.10 -7.35
N PHE A 40 -14.07 8.86 -8.37
CA PHE A 40 -15.01 8.38 -9.37
C PHE A 40 -14.41 7.18 -10.11
N PRO A 41 -15.23 6.21 -10.54
CA PRO A 41 -14.75 5.11 -11.38
C PRO A 41 -14.03 5.61 -12.62
N ALA A 42 -12.82 5.10 -12.84
CA ALA A 42 -12.06 5.30 -14.07
C ALA A 42 -12.46 4.23 -15.09
N GLU A 43 -12.44 4.59 -16.37
CA GLU A 43 -12.72 3.68 -17.48
C GLU A 43 -11.42 3.10 -18.07
N GLY A 44 -11.50 1.85 -18.51
CA GLY A 44 -10.40 1.16 -19.18
C GLY A 44 -9.47 0.39 -18.25
N ASP A 45 -8.33 -0.02 -18.79
CA ASP A 45 -7.33 -0.89 -18.17
C ASP A 45 -6.09 -0.14 -17.65
N ASN A 46 -6.07 1.19 -17.82
CA ASN A 46 -4.98 2.02 -17.33
C ASN A 46 -4.86 1.91 -15.81
N THR A 47 -3.62 1.87 -15.33
CA THR A 47 -3.33 1.83 -13.88
C THR A 47 -4.00 3.00 -13.17
N ILE A 48 -4.76 2.67 -12.12
CA ILE A 48 -5.36 3.68 -11.24
C ILE A 48 -4.32 4.06 -10.19
N PHE A 49 -4.07 5.36 -10.06
CA PHE A 49 -3.16 5.93 -9.06
C PHE A 49 -3.93 6.67 -7.97
N SER A 50 -3.53 6.49 -6.71
CA SER A 50 -3.93 7.36 -5.61
C SER A 50 -2.73 7.65 -4.71
N TYR A 51 -2.65 8.87 -4.21
CA TYR A 51 -1.73 9.23 -3.14
C TYR A 51 -2.47 9.17 -1.81
N MET A 52 -1.89 8.48 -0.82
CA MET A 52 -2.46 8.31 0.51
C MET A 52 -1.62 9.07 1.54
N GLU A 53 -2.26 9.98 2.26
CA GLU A 53 -1.67 10.73 3.35
C GLU A 53 -2.70 11.04 4.43
N THR A 54 -2.23 11.34 5.64
CA THR A 54 -3.11 11.79 6.71
C THR A 54 -3.71 13.16 6.38
N ASN A 55 -4.92 13.43 6.86
CA ASN A 55 -5.57 14.73 6.67
C ASN A 55 -4.70 15.89 7.17
N HIS A 56 -4.64 16.96 6.38
CA HIS A 56 -3.81 18.13 6.65
C HIS A 56 -4.21 18.92 7.91
N ASP A 57 -5.41 18.73 8.43
CA ASP A 57 -5.93 19.39 9.64
C ASP A 57 -5.43 18.74 10.95
N ARG A 58 -4.81 17.56 10.87
CA ARG A 58 -4.20 16.89 12.03
C ARG A 58 -2.91 17.62 12.43
N PRO A 59 -2.61 17.76 13.74
CA PRO A 59 -1.31 18.24 14.19
C PRO A 59 -0.16 17.46 13.57
N PHE A 60 0.95 18.12 13.22
CA PHE A 60 2.07 17.49 12.51
C PHE A 60 2.63 16.25 13.24
N GLU A 61 2.69 16.31 14.57
CA GLU A 61 3.08 15.19 15.43
C GLU A 61 2.13 13.98 15.38
N HIS A 62 0.93 14.16 14.82
CA HIS A 62 -0.14 13.18 14.67
C HIS A 62 -0.37 12.74 13.21
N GLN A 63 0.51 13.18 12.32
CA GLN A 63 0.51 12.82 10.90
C GLN A 63 1.47 11.64 10.65
N MET A 64 1.19 10.90 9.58
CA MET A 64 2.09 9.85 9.11
C MET A 64 3.39 10.50 8.62
N PRO A 65 4.58 9.95 8.93
CA PRO A 65 5.85 10.60 8.62
C PRO A 65 6.26 10.52 7.13
N TYR A 66 5.37 10.06 6.26
CA TYR A 66 5.52 9.89 4.82
C TYR A 66 4.14 9.82 4.16
N GLY A 67 4.09 9.95 2.83
CA GLY A 67 2.94 9.54 2.04
C GLY A 67 3.13 8.18 1.38
N VAL A 68 2.07 7.62 0.83
CA VAL A 68 2.08 6.32 0.14
C VAL A 68 1.49 6.48 -1.26
N ASP A 69 2.26 6.12 -2.27
CA ASP A 69 1.79 6.00 -3.64
C ASP A 69 1.13 4.63 -3.81
N ALA A 70 -0.15 4.60 -4.16
CA ALA A 70 -0.93 3.39 -4.40
C ALA A 70 -1.24 3.22 -5.89
N PHE A 71 -0.90 2.06 -6.44
CA PHE A 71 -1.11 1.71 -7.83
C PHE A 71 -1.99 0.48 -7.94
N PHE A 72 -3.13 0.61 -8.59
CA PHE A 72 -4.06 -0.48 -8.89
C PHE A 72 -3.93 -0.86 -10.37
N TYR A 73 -3.22 -1.97 -10.59
CA TYR A 73 -2.89 -2.51 -11.91
C TYR A 73 -4.01 -3.39 -12.43
N SER A 74 -4.16 -3.42 -13.77
CA SER A 74 -5.18 -4.20 -14.47
C SER A 74 -6.57 -4.06 -13.85
N PRO A 75 -7.06 -2.83 -13.61
CA PRO A 75 -8.16 -2.59 -12.69
C PRO A 75 -9.52 -3.07 -13.21
N THR A 76 -9.60 -3.53 -14.46
CA THR A 76 -10.80 -4.14 -15.07
C THR A 76 -10.67 -5.64 -15.34
N ALA A 77 -9.53 -6.25 -14.96
CA ALA A 77 -9.26 -7.67 -15.15
C ALA A 77 -8.99 -8.35 -13.80
N VAL A 78 -10.05 -8.89 -13.19
CA VAL A 78 -10.01 -9.49 -11.83
C VAL A 78 -8.89 -10.54 -11.65
N GLU A 79 -8.60 -11.32 -12.69
CA GLU A 79 -7.59 -12.38 -12.65
C GLU A 79 -6.13 -11.86 -12.61
N ASP A 80 -5.92 -10.64 -13.09
CA ASP A 80 -4.62 -9.97 -13.21
C ASP A 80 -4.47 -8.78 -12.24
N ALA A 81 -5.55 -8.41 -11.56
CA ALA A 81 -5.63 -7.25 -10.71
C ALA A 81 -4.72 -7.34 -9.49
N ARG A 82 -3.93 -6.28 -9.26
CA ARG A 82 -2.99 -6.17 -8.14
C ARG A 82 -2.89 -4.75 -7.63
N VAL A 83 -2.58 -4.58 -6.36
CA VAL A 83 -2.28 -3.27 -5.78
C VAL A 83 -0.84 -3.24 -5.28
N SER A 84 -0.12 -2.18 -5.61
CA SER A 84 1.18 -1.86 -5.02
C SER A 84 1.10 -0.60 -4.19
N LEU A 85 1.54 -0.69 -2.93
CA LEU A 85 1.69 0.44 -2.02
C LEU A 85 3.17 0.73 -1.85
N LYS A 86 3.61 1.90 -2.31
CA LYS A 86 4.99 2.36 -2.25
C LYS A 86 5.11 3.54 -1.28
N ILE A 87 5.94 3.39 -0.26
CA ILE A 87 6.24 4.47 0.67
C ILE A 87 7.04 5.55 -0.06
N LYS A 88 6.57 6.79 -0.03
CA LYS A 88 7.20 7.94 -0.69
C LYS A 88 8.27 8.60 0.17
N LYS A 89 9.17 7.77 0.70
CA LYS A 89 10.32 8.19 1.50
C LYS A 89 11.40 7.13 1.32
N SER A 90 12.58 7.55 0.89
CA SER A 90 13.68 6.64 0.63
C SER A 90 14.30 6.12 1.93
N VAL A 91 14.87 4.92 1.86
CA VAL A 91 15.77 4.41 2.89
C VAL A 91 17.19 4.75 2.44
N PRO A 92 17.81 5.78 3.04
CA PRO A 92 19.13 6.23 2.61
C PRO A 92 20.18 5.15 2.83
N ASN A 93 21.17 5.09 1.95
CA ASN A 93 22.29 4.14 2.01
C ASN A 93 21.89 2.64 1.90
N CYS A 94 20.66 2.34 1.49
CA CYS A 94 20.22 1.00 1.13
C CYS A 94 19.87 0.97 -0.36
N SER A 95 20.83 0.63 -1.22
CA SER A 95 20.64 0.63 -2.68
C SER A 95 21.02 -0.71 -3.30
N LYS A 96 20.19 -1.19 -4.22
CA LYS A 96 20.41 -2.48 -4.92
C LYS A 96 21.66 -2.49 -5.78
N SER A 97 22.17 -1.32 -6.19
CA SER A 97 23.28 -1.19 -7.13
C SER A 97 24.08 0.10 -6.95
N GLY A 98 24.09 0.72 -5.76
CA GLY A 98 24.86 1.95 -5.50
C GLY A 98 24.26 3.25 -6.06
N GLU A 99 23.32 3.18 -7.01
CA GLU A 99 22.91 4.34 -7.82
C GLU A 99 21.51 4.90 -7.54
N ALA A 100 20.63 4.15 -6.86
CA ALA A 100 19.26 4.60 -6.58
C ALA A 100 18.85 4.31 -5.13
N ASP A 101 18.29 5.34 -4.49
CA ASP A 101 17.58 5.25 -3.22
C ASP A 101 16.47 4.18 -3.31
N CYS A 102 16.44 3.27 -2.34
CA CYS A 102 15.38 2.27 -2.27
C CYS A 102 14.15 2.84 -1.58
N PHE A 103 12.97 2.52 -2.12
CA PHE A 103 11.67 2.92 -1.60
C PHE A 103 10.90 1.67 -1.18
N PRO A 104 10.55 1.52 0.10
CA PRO A 104 9.85 0.34 0.55
C PRO A 104 8.48 0.21 -0.12
N LYS A 105 8.08 -1.01 -0.46
CA LYS A 105 6.78 -1.27 -1.07
C LYS A 105 6.25 -2.66 -0.73
N VAL A 106 4.93 -2.79 -0.79
CA VAL A 106 4.19 -4.06 -0.76
C VAL A 106 3.36 -4.16 -2.01
N THR A 107 3.32 -5.33 -2.64
CA THR A 107 2.46 -5.59 -3.80
C THR A 107 1.67 -6.87 -3.56
N THR A 108 0.34 -6.77 -3.64
CA THR A 108 -0.55 -7.93 -3.51
C THR A 108 -0.31 -8.91 -4.65
N GLU A 109 -0.58 -10.18 -4.43
CA GLU A 109 -0.77 -11.18 -5.47
C GLU A 109 -1.95 -10.84 -6.40
N ASN A 110 -1.99 -11.50 -7.57
CA ASN A 110 -3.19 -11.52 -8.42
C ASN A 110 -4.03 -12.77 -8.14
N ARG A 111 -5.30 -12.73 -8.55
CA ARG A 111 -6.28 -13.80 -8.28
C ARG A 111 -5.91 -15.16 -8.82
N SER A 112 -5.28 -15.19 -10.00
CA SER A 112 -4.80 -16.45 -10.59
C SER A 112 -3.54 -17.02 -9.92
N GLU A 113 -2.98 -16.33 -8.92
CA GLU A 113 -1.74 -16.68 -8.21
C GLU A 113 -0.51 -16.86 -9.12
N THR A 114 -0.57 -16.36 -10.35
CA THR A 114 0.56 -16.35 -11.29
C THR A 114 1.60 -15.28 -10.95
N LYS A 115 1.21 -14.28 -10.14
CA LYS A 115 2.06 -13.26 -9.56
C LYS A 115 1.94 -13.30 -8.04
N MET A 116 3.05 -13.58 -7.37
CA MET A 116 3.11 -13.74 -5.92
C MET A 116 3.01 -12.42 -5.16
N PHE A 117 2.65 -12.50 -3.89
CA PHE A 117 2.79 -11.41 -2.92
C PHE A 117 4.26 -10.99 -2.79
N GLU A 118 4.53 -9.69 -2.79
CA GLU A 118 5.89 -9.15 -2.76
C GLU A 118 6.04 -8.08 -1.68
N VAL A 119 7.05 -8.23 -0.81
CA VAL A 119 7.49 -7.20 0.13
C VAL A 119 8.93 -6.82 -0.20
N GLU A 120 9.15 -5.55 -0.50
CA GLU A 120 10.48 -4.96 -0.68
C GLU A 120 10.65 -3.89 0.39
N SER A 121 11.29 -4.25 1.51
CA SER A 121 11.50 -3.31 2.62
C SER A 121 12.83 -2.55 2.54
N CYS A 122 13.58 -2.73 1.45
CA CYS A 122 14.97 -2.26 1.27
C CYS A 122 16.01 -2.90 2.20
N TRP A 123 15.57 -3.69 3.19
CA TRP A 123 16.42 -4.29 4.22
C TRP A 123 17.58 -5.11 3.65
N GLN A 124 17.34 -5.88 2.59
CA GLN A 124 18.36 -6.71 1.96
C GLN A 124 19.49 -5.91 1.29
N TYR A 125 19.29 -4.61 1.07
CA TYR A 125 20.27 -3.71 0.45
C TYR A 125 21.02 -2.84 1.45
N CYS A 126 20.65 -2.92 2.73
CA CYS A 126 21.28 -2.13 3.79
C CYS A 126 22.58 -2.79 4.29
N ASP A 127 23.52 -1.96 4.74
CA ASP A 127 24.69 -2.41 5.50
C ASP A 127 24.25 -2.97 6.86
N LYS A 128 24.42 -4.29 7.04
CA LYS A 128 23.99 -5.00 8.25
C LYS A 128 24.83 -4.66 9.48
N ASP A 129 26.02 -4.09 9.29
CA ASP A 129 26.89 -3.65 10.37
C ASP A 129 26.48 -2.26 10.91
N LYS A 130 25.48 -1.62 10.28
CA LYS A 130 24.90 -0.32 10.66
C LYS A 130 23.39 -0.40 10.88
N PRO A 131 22.94 -1.09 11.95
CA PRO A 131 21.53 -1.34 12.20
C PRO A 131 20.69 -0.07 12.34
N GLU A 132 21.29 1.06 12.70
CA GLU A 132 20.65 2.37 12.77
C GLU A 132 20.20 2.91 11.40
N LEU A 133 20.77 2.43 10.30
CA LEU A 133 20.37 2.78 8.94
C LEU A 133 19.18 1.95 8.44
N ILE A 134 18.82 0.90 9.18
CA ILE A 134 17.74 -0.02 8.83
C ILE A 134 16.42 0.55 9.36
N LEU A 135 15.79 1.42 8.56
CA LEU A 135 14.53 2.09 8.93
C LEU A 135 13.31 1.16 8.89
N VAL A 136 13.32 0.16 8.01
CA VAL A 136 12.16 -0.72 7.76
C VAL A 136 12.62 -2.17 7.58
N LYS A 137 12.11 -3.07 8.42
CA LYS A 137 12.30 -4.52 8.27
C LYS A 137 11.19 -5.12 7.40
N PRO A 138 11.38 -6.30 6.80
CA PRO A 138 10.31 -6.96 6.05
C PRO A 138 9.03 -7.16 6.86
N SER A 139 9.15 -7.43 8.16
CA SER A 139 8.01 -7.58 9.08
C SER A 139 7.23 -6.29 9.35
N ASP A 140 7.81 -5.13 9.03
CA ASP A 140 7.21 -3.80 9.30
C ASP A 140 6.22 -3.37 8.21
N LEU A 141 6.04 -4.17 7.15
CA LEU A 141 5.14 -3.93 6.03
C LEU A 141 4.38 -5.22 5.71
N ASN A 142 3.05 -5.14 5.53
CA ASN A 142 2.27 -6.27 5.02
C ASN A 142 0.89 -5.82 4.51
N CYS A 143 0.20 -6.73 3.83
CA CYS A 143 -1.23 -6.64 3.52
C CYS A 143 -1.90 -7.99 3.73
N ASP A 144 -3.23 -7.98 3.92
CA ASP A 144 -4.04 -9.19 3.86
C ASP A 144 -3.86 -9.81 2.45
N ASP A 145 -3.59 -11.12 2.40
CA ASP A 145 -3.45 -11.87 1.16
C ASP A 145 -4.83 -12.28 0.60
N MET A 146 -4.89 -13.15 -0.41
CA MET A 146 -6.18 -13.63 -0.93
C MET A 146 -6.86 -14.67 -0.06
N ASN A 147 -6.14 -15.33 0.85
CA ASN A 147 -6.76 -16.25 1.79
C ASN A 147 -7.59 -15.47 2.82
N ASP A 148 -7.11 -14.28 3.19
CA ASP A 148 -7.77 -13.39 4.15
C ASP A 148 -8.73 -12.40 3.48
N ALA A 149 -8.48 -12.03 2.21
CA ALA A 149 -9.20 -10.98 1.50
C ALA A 149 -9.39 -11.28 -0.01
N ASP A 150 -10.12 -12.35 -0.34
CA ASP A 150 -10.44 -12.69 -1.74
C ASP A 150 -11.43 -11.70 -2.41
N TRP A 151 -11.47 -11.75 -3.73
CA TRP A 151 -12.44 -11.08 -4.57
C TRP A 151 -13.85 -11.65 -4.40
N VAL A 152 -14.80 -10.78 -4.09
CA VAL A 152 -16.22 -11.12 -4.02
C VAL A 152 -16.93 -10.60 -5.26
N HIS A 153 -17.70 -11.46 -5.91
CA HIS A 153 -18.58 -11.10 -7.01
C HIS A 153 -20.00 -10.86 -6.52
N ASN A 154 -20.50 -9.64 -6.66
CA ASN A 154 -21.85 -9.23 -6.28
C ASN A 154 -22.57 -8.62 -7.48
N ASP A 155 -23.67 -9.23 -7.90
CA ASP A 155 -24.45 -8.88 -9.10
C ASP A 155 -23.60 -8.82 -10.37
N ASN A 156 -23.17 -7.61 -10.74
CA ASN A 156 -22.42 -7.29 -11.94
C ASN A 156 -21.06 -6.66 -11.63
N ALA A 157 -20.61 -6.72 -10.38
CA ALA A 157 -19.38 -6.09 -9.92
C ALA A 157 -18.51 -7.05 -9.12
N TRP A 158 -17.21 -6.86 -9.25
CA TRP A 158 -16.19 -7.47 -8.40
C TRP A 158 -15.74 -6.46 -7.35
N SER A 159 -15.48 -6.92 -6.14
CA SER A 159 -14.92 -6.10 -5.08
C SER A 159 -13.93 -6.88 -4.24
N ARG A 160 -12.90 -6.20 -3.75
CA ARG A 160 -11.93 -6.76 -2.80
C ARG A 160 -11.68 -5.73 -1.72
N ASN A 161 -11.83 -6.14 -0.47
CA ASN A 161 -11.53 -5.32 0.69
C ASN A 161 -10.38 -5.97 1.44
N PHE A 162 -9.30 -5.24 1.66
CA PHE A 162 -8.12 -5.76 2.34
C PHE A 162 -7.49 -4.66 3.18
N ASN A 163 -6.74 -5.07 4.20
CA ASN A 163 -6.00 -4.18 5.06
C ASN A 163 -4.52 -4.29 4.74
N CYS A 164 -3.81 -3.18 4.85
CA CYS A 164 -2.36 -3.15 4.90
C CYS A 164 -1.90 -2.49 6.18
N TYR A 165 -0.70 -2.85 6.62
CA TYR A 165 -0.03 -2.14 7.69
C TYR A 165 1.37 -1.73 7.27
N LEU A 166 1.73 -0.49 7.60
CA LEU A 166 3.04 0.09 7.33
C LEU A 166 3.53 0.78 8.60
N LYS A 167 4.73 0.45 9.08
CA LYS A 167 5.30 1.08 10.26
C LYS A 167 5.78 2.50 9.96
N GLY A 168 5.53 3.44 10.88
CA GLY A 168 6.13 4.76 10.85
C GLY A 168 7.62 4.70 11.21
N PHE A 169 8.44 5.59 10.65
CA PHE A 169 9.89 5.64 10.89
C PHE A 169 10.44 7.05 10.98
#